data_AF-A0A2G2QPQ0-F1
#
_entry.id   AF-A0A2G2QPQ0-F1
#
_cell.length_a   1.000
_cell.length_b   1.000
_cell.length_c   1.000
_cell.angle_alpha   90.00
_cell.angle_beta   90.00
_cell.angle_gamma   90.00
#
_symmetry.space_group_name_H-M   'P 1'
#
loop_
_entity.id
_entity.type
_entity.pdbx_description
1 polymer ?
#
loop_
_entity_poly.entity_id
_entity_poly.type
_entity_poly.pdbx_seq_one_letter_code
_entity_poly.pdbx_strand_id
1 'polypeptide(L)'
;MTTENKYRIGFFILLIISSLFFFDFIRIDMEDETLEFPTFISGVPAEMPSIVERLESVEQAVCSSSKEGEKAVRKHAIGMLKKKAGALGGNGVVDIVTDYGQHSSLKDDCSFGVYVRGTAVVFAD
;
A
#
# COMPACT_ATOMS: atom_id res chain seq x y z
N MET A 1 -16.68 8.84 49.79
CA MET A 1 -16.99 8.85 48.34
C MET A 1 -18.48 9.01 48.17
N THR A 2 -18.94 10.18 47.71
CA THR A 2 -20.37 10.48 47.54
C THR A 2 -20.96 9.65 46.41
N THR A 3 -22.27 9.37 46.46
CA THR A 3 -23.01 8.60 45.44
C THR A 3 -22.84 9.20 44.05
N GLU A 4 -22.80 10.52 43.91
CA GLU A 4 -22.51 11.21 42.65
C GLU A 4 -21.16 10.83 42.04
N ASN A 5 -20.10 10.70 42.85
CA ASN A 5 -18.78 10.33 42.35
C ASN A 5 -18.75 8.89 41.82
N LYS A 6 -19.59 7.99 42.34
CA LYS A 6 -19.73 6.63 41.82
C LYS A 6 -20.42 6.62 40.46
N TYR A 7 -21.48 7.41 40.28
CA TYR A 7 -22.18 7.53 39.00
C TYR A 7 -21.31 8.16 37.91
N ARG A 8 -20.53 9.20 38.24
CA ARG A 8 -19.57 9.81 37.30
C ARG A 8 -18.52 8.81 36.82
N ILE A 9 -17.94 8.03 37.73
CA ILE A 9 -16.92 7.03 37.37
C ILE A 9 -17.53 5.93 36.50
N GLY A 10 -18.72 5.43 36.85
CA GLY A 10 -19.43 4.45 36.04
C GLY A 10 -19.71 4.95 34.62
N PHE A 11 -20.14 6.21 34.48
CA PHE A 11 -20.36 6.84 33.18
C PHE A 11 -19.07 6.90 32.34
N PHE A 12 -17.95 7.34 32.91
CA PHE A 12 -16.69 7.40 32.17
C PHE A 12 -16.18 6.02 31.75
N ILE A 13 -16.35 5.00 32.59
CA ILE A 13 -15.98 3.62 32.24
C ILE A 13 -16.83 3.12 31.07
N LEU A 14 -18.15 3.32 31.11
CA LEU A 14 -19.05 2.91 30.03
C LEU A 14 -18.79 3.69 28.73
N LEU A 15 -18.48 4.98 28.83
CA LEU A 15 -18.09 5.82 27.69
C LEU A 15 -16.82 5.29 27.03
N ILE A 16 -15.79 4.96 27.83
CA ILE A 16 -14.53 4.43 27.33
C ILE A 16 -14.76 3.07 26.65
N ILE A 17 -15.47 2.15 27.29
CA ILE A 17 -15.79 0.84 26.73
C ILE A 17 -16.56 1.00 25.41
N SER A 18 -17.58 1.87 25.37
CA SER A 18 -18.33 2.14 24.15
C SER A 18 -17.45 2.70 23.04
N SER A 19 -16.57 3.66 23.35
CA SER A 19 -15.66 4.25 22.37
C SER A 19 -14.72 3.21 21.76
N LEU A 20 -14.21 2.26 22.56
CA LEU A 20 -13.34 1.19 22.08
C LEU A 20 -14.05 0.29 21.06
N PHE A 21 -15.31 -0.07 21.31
CA PHE A 21 -16.10 -0.84 20.34
C PHE A 21 -16.39 -0.07 19.04
N PHE A 22 -16.62 1.24 19.10
CA PHE A 22 -16.77 2.06 17.88
C PHE A 22 -15.48 2.14 17.06
N PHE A 23 -14.31 2.18 17.70
CA PHE A 23 -13.03 2.14 16.99
C PHE A 23 -12.78 0.81 16.26
N ASP A 24 -13.19 -0.32 16.84
CA ASP A 24 -13.05 -1.63 16.18
C ASP A 24 -13.97 -1.76 14.95
N PHE A 25 -15.22 -1.28 15.01
CA PHE A 25 -16.12 -1.28 13.84
C PHE A 25 -15.62 -0.39 12.70
N ILE A 26 -15.10 0.80 13.00
CA ILE A 26 -14.55 1.72 11.97
C ILE A 26 -13.28 1.13 11.34
N ARG A 27 -12.50 0.32 12.06
CA ARG A 27 -11.28 -0.31 11.54
C ARG A 27 -11.54 -1.42 10.53
N ILE A 28 -12.62 -2.19 10.69
CA ILE A 28 -12.92 -3.33 9.81
C ILE A 28 -13.32 -2.84 8.40
N ASP A 29 -13.98 -1.69 8.27
CA ASP A 29 -14.37 -1.13 6.96
C ASP A 29 -13.22 -0.41 6.23
N MET A 30 -12.05 -0.31 6.89
CA MET A 30 -10.81 0.22 6.31
C MET A 30 -9.81 -0.87 5.94
N GLU A 31 -10.22 -2.15 5.94
CA GLU A 31 -9.40 -3.26 5.47
C GLU A 31 -9.31 -3.18 3.93
N ASP A 32 -8.40 -2.31 3.52
CA ASP A 32 -7.87 -2.07 2.18
C ASP A 32 -8.13 -3.28 1.25
N GLU A 33 -9.14 -3.17 0.37
CA GLU A 33 -9.36 -4.09 -0.75
C GLU A 33 -8.16 -3.99 -1.69
N THR A 34 -7.03 -4.54 -1.27
CA THR A 34 -5.84 -4.65 -2.09
C THR A 34 -6.13 -5.73 -3.11
N LEU A 35 -6.68 -5.30 -4.25
CA LEU A 35 -6.88 -6.14 -5.41
C LEU A 35 -5.58 -6.91 -5.68
N GLU A 36 -5.65 -8.24 -5.61
CA GLU A 36 -4.51 -9.12 -5.82
C GLU A 36 -4.16 -9.18 -7.31
N PHE A 37 -3.68 -8.06 -7.86
CA PHE A 37 -3.24 -8.04 -9.25
C PHE A 37 -1.89 -8.76 -9.40
N PRO A 38 -1.71 -9.58 -10.44
CA PRO A 38 -0.42 -10.15 -10.77
C PRO A 38 0.58 -9.05 -11.14
N THR A 39 1.82 -9.24 -10.68
CA THR A 39 2.94 -8.31 -10.93
C THR A 39 4.13 -9.08 -11.46
N PHE A 40 4.66 -8.65 -12.60
CA PHE A 40 5.77 -9.32 -13.28
C PHE A 40 7.02 -8.45 -13.25
N ILE A 41 8.09 -8.99 -12.64
CA ILE A 41 9.37 -8.30 -12.50
C ILE A 41 10.20 -8.50 -13.76
N SER A 42 10.77 -7.41 -14.29
CA SER A 42 11.61 -7.47 -15.49
C SER A 42 12.79 -8.40 -15.28
N GLY A 43 13.03 -9.28 -16.27
CA GLY A 43 14.13 -10.26 -16.23
C GLY A 43 13.89 -11.51 -15.40
N VAL A 44 12.73 -11.65 -14.73
CA VAL A 44 12.35 -12.88 -14.03
C VAL A 44 11.41 -13.69 -14.92
N PRO A 45 11.78 -14.91 -15.35
CA PRO A 45 10.89 -15.76 -16.11
C PRO A 45 9.67 -16.12 -15.26
N ALA A 46 8.48 -15.89 -15.81
CA ALA A 46 7.21 -16.20 -15.18
C ALA A 46 6.19 -16.56 -16.26
N GLU A 47 5.25 -17.45 -15.94
CA GLU A 47 4.11 -17.72 -16.81
C GLU A 47 3.17 -16.51 -16.75
N MET A 48 3.14 -15.74 -17.83
CA MET A 48 2.37 -14.49 -17.92
C MET A 48 1.17 -14.70 -18.86
N PRO A 49 -0.05 -14.32 -18.45
CA PRO A 49 -1.20 -14.31 -19.34
C PRO A 49 -0.99 -13.37 -20.54
N SER A 50 -1.77 -13.56 -21.60
CA SER A 50 -1.71 -12.67 -22.76
C SER A 50 -2.16 -11.25 -22.41
N ILE A 51 -1.36 -10.25 -22.77
CA ILE A 51 -1.70 -8.84 -22.60
C ILE A 51 -2.65 -8.41 -23.73
N VAL A 52 -3.86 -8.01 -23.37
CA VAL A 52 -4.87 -7.47 -24.28
C VAL A 52 -4.55 -6.00 -24.59
N GLU A 53 -4.23 -5.23 -23.55
CA GLU A 53 -3.99 -3.79 -23.67
C GLU A 53 -2.86 -3.35 -22.74
N ARG A 54 -2.01 -2.45 -23.24
CA ARG A 54 -1.03 -1.70 -22.43
C ARG A 54 -1.60 -0.31 -22.20
N LEU A 55 -1.78 0.03 -20.92
CA LEU A 55 -2.27 1.33 -20.50
C LEU A 55 -1.07 2.28 -20.35
N GLU A 56 -0.96 2.96 -19.21
CA GLU A 56 0.13 3.90 -18.94
C GLU A 56 1.22 3.31 -18.06
N SER A 57 2.38 3.98 -18.05
CA SER A 57 3.45 3.70 -17.09
C SER A 57 3.03 4.14 -15.69
N VAL A 58 3.20 3.27 -14.70
CA VAL A 58 2.97 3.58 -13.30
C VAL A 58 4.29 3.58 -12.54
N GLU A 59 4.49 4.60 -11.71
CA GLU A 59 5.73 4.78 -10.95
C GLU A 59 5.43 5.14 -9.49
N GLN A 60 6.32 4.75 -8.58
CA GLN A 60 6.24 5.10 -7.17
C GLN A 60 7.64 5.18 -6.57
N ALA A 61 7.92 6.30 -5.90
CA ALA A 61 9.12 6.48 -5.09
C ALA A 61 8.74 6.40 -3.60
N VAL A 62 9.51 5.66 -2.81
CA VAL A 62 9.34 5.56 -1.35
C VAL A 62 10.70 5.64 -0.69
N CYS A 63 10.78 6.35 0.44
CA CYS A 63 12.00 6.44 1.23
C CYS A 63 11.96 5.48 2.41
N SER A 64 13.08 4.83 2.69
CA SER A 64 13.29 4.11 3.95
C SER A 64 14.28 4.84 4.85
N SER A 65 14.15 4.61 6.16
CA SER A 65 15.11 5.12 7.16
C SER A 65 16.32 4.21 7.34
N SER A 66 16.30 2.98 6.82
CA SER A 66 17.41 2.04 6.92
C SER A 66 17.51 1.13 5.70
N LYS A 67 18.67 0.50 5.51
CA LYS A 67 18.92 -0.47 4.43
C LYS A 67 18.01 -1.69 4.55
N GLU A 68 17.77 -2.17 5.75
CA GLU A 68 16.87 -3.31 6.00
C GLU A 68 15.43 -2.97 5.61
N GLY A 69 15.04 -1.70 5.79
CA GLY A 69 13.73 -1.20 5.44
C GLY A 69 13.47 -1.10 3.94
N GLU A 70 14.50 -1.07 3.09
CA GLU A 70 14.38 -1.04 1.61
C GLU A 70 13.49 -2.18 1.08
N LYS A 71 13.61 -3.38 1.67
CA LYS A 71 12.82 -4.55 1.26
C LYS A 71 11.33 -4.37 1.57
N ALA A 72 11.02 -3.76 2.71
CA ALA A 72 9.64 -3.50 3.12
C ALA A 72 9.02 -2.39 2.26
N VAL A 73 9.75 -1.27 2.07
CA VAL A 73 9.24 -0.16 1.26
C VAL A 73 9.15 -0.53 -0.23
N ARG A 74 9.99 -1.44 -0.74
CA ARG A 74 9.84 -1.99 -2.09
C ARG A 74 8.52 -2.73 -2.26
N LYS A 75 8.16 -3.60 -1.31
CA LYS A 75 6.88 -4.32 -1.35
C LYS A 75 5.71 -3.33 -1.31
N HIS A 76 5.81 -2.31 -0.46
CA HIS A 76 4.81 -1.25 -0.39
C HIS A 76 4.70 -0.47 -1.72
N ALA A 77 5.83 -0.08 -2.32
CA ALA A 77 5.86 0.60 -3.61
C ALA A 77 5.21 -0.22 -4.73
N ILE A 78 5.49 -1.54 -4.79
CA ILE A 78 4.83 -2.45 -5.73
C ILE A 78 3.31 -2.52 -5.47
N GLY A 79 2.88 -2.59 -4.20
CA GLY A 79 1.47 -2.54 -3.84
C GLY A 79 0.79 -1.25 -4.32
N MET A 80 1.48 -0.11 -4.23
CA MET A 80 0.98 1.17 -4.75
C MET A 80 0.90 1.17 -6.28
N LEU A 81 1.82 0.51 -6.99
CA LEU A 81 1.71 0.34 -8.45
C LEU A 81 0.44 -0.44 -8.83
N LYS A 82 0.11 -1.50 -8.09
CA LYS A 82 -1.13 -2.26 -8.31
C LYS A 82 -2.37 -1.37 -8.16
N LYS A 83 -2.43 -0.55 -7.10
CA LYS A 83 -3.53 0.40 -6.91
C LYS A 83 -3.64 1.41 -8.05
N LYS A 84 -2.50 1.95 -8.51
CA LYS A 84 -2.46 2.87 -9.66
C LYS A 84 -2.91 2.20 -10.96
N ALA A 85 -2.49 0.95 -11.19
CA ALA A 85 -2.92 0.18 -12.35
C ALA A 85 -4.43 -0.08 -12.32
N GLY A 86 -4.99 -0.45 -11.16
CA GLY A 86 -6.44 -0.58 -10.99
C GLY A 86 -7.21 0.71 -11.27
N ALA A 87 -6.69 1.86 -10.82
CA ALA A 87 -7.29 3.16 -11.12
C ALA A 87 -7.29 3.52 -12.61
N LEU A 88 -6.37 2.94 -13.40
CA LEU A 88 -6.32 3.07 -14.86
C LEU A 88 -7.21 2.04 -15.59
N GLY A 89 -7.90 1.15 -14.87
CA GLY A 89 -8.67 0.04 -15.44
C GLY A 89 -7.83 -1.20 -15.79
N GLY A 90 -6.56 -1.23 -15.38
CA GLY A 90 -5.69 -2.39 -15.54
C GLY A 90 -5.93 -3.46 -14.48
N ASN A 91 -5.66 -4.72 -14.83
CA ASN A 91 -5.70 -5.85 -13.90
C ASN A 91 -4.31 -6.44 -13.63
N GLY A 92 -3.24 -5.76 -14.03
CA GLY A 92 -1.87 -6.23 -13.85
C GLY A 92 -0.81 -5.15 -14.04
N VAL A 93 0.41 -5.45 -13.58
CA VAL A 93 1.59 -4.62 -13.84
C VAL A 93 2.74 -5.49 -14.35
N VAL A 94 3.31 -5.09 -15.48
CA VAL A 94 4.45 -5.79 -16.12
C VAL A 94 5.68 -4.90 -16.18
N ASP A 95 6.80 -5.51 -16.56
CA ASP A 95 8.07 -4.83 -16.78
C ASP A 95 8.51 -4.03 -15.53
N ILE A 96 8.26 -4.58 -14.33
CA ILE A 96 8.58 -3.89 -13.08
C ILE A 96 10.09 -3.81 -12.93
N VAL A 97 10.59 -2.58 -12.82
CA VAL A 97 11.98 -2.25 -12.53
C VAL A 97 12.05 -1.56 -11.17
N THR A 98 13.05 -1.92 -10.38
CA THR A 98 13.32 -1.30 -9.08
C THR A 98 14.71 -0.69 -9.10
N ASP A 99 14.78 0.61 -8.88
CA ASP A 99 16.01 1.37 -8.71
C ASP A 99 16.17 1.75 -7.22
N TYR A 100 17.40 1.70 -6.72
CA TYR A 100 17.72 1.96 -5.31
C TYR A 100 18.61 3.19 -5.18
N GLY A 101 18.47 3.90 -4.06
CA GLY A 101 19.24 5.09 -3.73
C GLY A 101 18.48 6.39 -3.99
N GLN A 102 19.21 7.48 -4.16
CA GLN A 102 18.64 8.81 -4.33
C GLN A 102 17.94 8.93 -5.70
N HIS A 103 16.70 9.41 -5.69
CA HIS A 103 15.90 9.62 -6.89
C HIS A 103 15.28 11.02 -6.84
N SER A 104 15.15 11.69 -7.99
CA SER A 104 14.58 13.06 -8.07
C SER A 104 13.14 13.16 -7.58
N SER A 105 12.40 12.05 -7.60
CA SER A 105 11.04 11.94 -7.07
C SER A 105 10.97 11.77 -5.55
N LEU A 106 12.11 11.62 -4.87
CA LEU A 106 12.21 11.58 -3.42
C LEU A 106 12.67 12.96 -2.92
N LYS A 107 12.17 13.38 -1.77
CA LYS A 107 12.68 14.59 -1.11
C LYS A 107 14.18 14.47 -0.86
N ASP A 108 14.87 15.60 -0.95
CA ASP A 108 16.31 15.70 -0.79
C ASP A 108 16.74 15.04 0.55
N ASP A 109 17.78 14.20 0.47
CA ASP A 109 18.39 13.36 1.53
C ASP A 109 17.82 11.96 1.83
N CYS A 110 17.04 11.35 0.93
CA CYS A 110 16.73 9.92 1.08
C CYS A 110 17.92 9.01 0.68
N SER A 111 18.69 8.54 1.66
CA SER A 111 19.81 7.60 1.43
C SER A 111 19.36 6.18 1.05
N PHE A 112 18.20 5.74 1.54
CA PHE A 112 17.63 4.40 1.28
C PHE A 112 16.34 4.53 0.47
N GLY A 113 16.44 5.23 -0.66
CA GLY A 113 15.34 5.42 -1.59
C GLY A 113 15.07 4.16 -2.40
N VAL A 114 13.79 3.89 -2.63
CA VAL A 114 13.34 2.83 -3.53
C VAL A 114 12.39 3.45 -4.54
N TYR A 115 12.78 3.38 -5.80
CA TYR A 115 11.98 3.80 -6.93
C TYR A 115 11.54 2.58 -7.71
N VAL A 116 10.23 2.42 -7.90
CA VAL A 116 9.66 1.30 -8.66
C VAL A 116 8.83 1.86 -9.79
N ARG A 117 9.05 1.35 -11.00
CA ARG A 117 8.26 1.67 -12.18
C ARG A 117 7.83 0.40 -12.91
N GLY A 118 6.71 0.46 -13.61
CA GLY A 118 6.22 -0.63 -14.46
C GLY A 118 5.17 -0.10 -15.44
N THR A 119 4.58 -1.00 -16.21
CA THR A 119 3.50 -0.69 -17.16
C THR A 119 2.21 -1.32 -16.66
N ALA A 120 1.14 -0.52 -16.52
CA ALA A 120 -0.18 -1.06 -16.24
C ALA A 120 -0.74 -1.75 -17.49
N VAL A 121 -1.33 -2.93 -17.29
CA VAL A 121 -1.85 -3.75 -18.40
C VAL A 121 -3.22 -4.33 -18.07
N VAL A 122 -3.92 -4.71 -19.13
CA VAL A 122 -5.10 -5.58 -19.08
C VAL A 122 -4.68 -6.93 -19.65
N PHE A 123 -4.70 -7.96 -18.82
CA PHE A 123 -4.58 -9.36 -19.22
C PHE A 123 -5.93 -9.88 -19.71
N ALA A 124 -5.89 -10.84 -20.63
CA ALA A 124 -7.06 -11.63 -20.98
C ALA A 124 -7.45 -12.50 -19.77
N ASP A 125 -8.74 -12.57 -19.49
CA ASP A 125 -9.31 -13.48 -18.48
C ASP A 125 -9.00 -14.96 -18.79
#